data_AF-A0A9X4QYW0-F1
#
_entry.id   AF-A0A9X4QYW0-F1
#
_cell.length_a   1.000
_cell.length_b   1.000
_cell.length_c   1.000
_cell.angle_alpha   90.00
_cell.angle_beta   90.00
_cell.angle_gamma   90.00
#
_symmetry.space_group_name_H-M   'P 1'
#
loop_
_entity.id
_entity.type
_entity.pdbx_description
1 polymer ?
#
loop_
_entity_poly.entity_id
_entity_poly.type
_entity_poly.pdbx_seq_one_letter_code
_entity_poly.pdbx_strand_id
1 'polypeptide(L)' 'MNNAKQHIHNNVSCPECGHLSKRVYTAFQTYGMDSKLKNRIEQGQQPKLITKDKLPQQNRATTNAVRPWMAGH' A
#
# COMPACT_ATOMS: atom_id res chain seq x y z
N MET A 1 -4.65 1.45 -35.00
CA MET A 1 -5.16 1.86 -33.67
C MET A 1 -5.10 0.66 -32.76
N ASN A 2 -3.97 0.39 -32.09
CA ASN A 2 -3.84 -0.79 -31.23
C ASN A 2 -3.29 -0.36 -29.87
N ASN A 3 -4.13 -0.38 -28.83
CA ASN A 3 -3.67 -0.28 -27.45
C ASN A 3 -4.47 -1.26 -26.58
N ALA A 4 -4.12 -2.55 -26.67
CA ALA A 4 -4.61 -3.58 -25.77
C ALA A 4 -3.66 -3.68 -24.58
N LYS A 5 -3.87 -2.84 -23.57
CA LYS A 5 -3.16 -2.96 -22.29
C LYS A 5 -4.16 -3.08 -21.14
N GLN A 6 -4.06 -4.23 -20.48
CA GLN A 6 -4.39 -4.51 -19.07
C GLN A 6 -5.83 -4.91 -18.71
N HIS A 7 -6.12 -6.22 -18.79
CA HIS A 7 -7.27 -6.83 -18.09
C HIS A 7 -6.94 -8.12 -17.32
N ILE A 8 -5.66 -8.40 -17.00
CA ILE A 8 -5.27 -9.70 -16.41
C ILE A 8 -5.35 -9.72 -14.86
N HIS A 9 -5.38 -8.57 -14.17
CA HIS A 9 -5.23 -8.51 -12.70
C HIS A 9 -6.53 -8.38 -11.88
N ASN A 10 -7.71 -8.51 -12.49
CA ASN A 10 -8.97 -8.28 -11.77
C ASN A 10 -9.49 -9.50 -11.00
N ASN A 11 -9.07 -10.71 -11.35
CA ASN A 11 -9.51 -11.95 -10.72
C ASN A 11 -8.29 -12.80 -10.32
N VAL A 12 -8.27 -13.27 -9.08
CA VAL A 12 -7.24 -14.17 -8.54
C VAL A 12 -7.95 -15.36 -7.92
N SER A 13 -7.47 -16.57 -8.22
CA SER A 13 -8.00 -17.79 -7.58
C SER A 13 -7.48 -17.91 -6.16
N CYS A 14 -8.37 -18.19 -5.21
CA CYS A 14 -8.00 -18.48 -3.84
C CYS A 14 -7.21 -19.80 -3.77
N PRO A 15 -6.00 -19.84 -3.18
CA PRO A 15 -5.20 -21.06 -3.11
C PRO A 15 -5.80 -22.13 -2.19
N GLU A 16 -6.73 -21.77 -1.30
CA GLU A 16 -7.33 -22.71 -0.35
C GLU A 16 -8.61 -23.35 -0.87
N CYS A 17 -9.47 -22.58 -1.55
CA CYS A 17 -10.79 -23.04 -1.99
C CYS A 17 -11.01 -22.97 -3.51
N GLY A 18 -10.01 -22.52 -4.28
CA GLY A 18 -10.05 -22.41 -5.73
C GLY A 18 -10.98 -21.32 -6.28
N HIS A 19 -11.80 -20.70 -5.43
CA HIS A 19 -12.80 -19.72 -5.85
C HIS A 19 -12.14 -18.47 -6.44
N LEU A 20 -12.72 -17.94 -7.51
CA LEU A 20 -12.25 -16.71 -8.13
C LEU A 20 -12.65 -15.52 -7.26
N SER A 21 -11.66 -14.84 -6.71
CA SER A 21 -11.84 -13.59 -5.98
C SER A 21 -11.57 -12.41 -6.90
N LYS A 22 -12.51 -11.46 -6.93
CA LYS A 22 -12.36 -10.21 -7.67
C LYS A 22 -11.70 -9.17 -6.78
N ARG A 23 -10.71 -8.44 -7.32
CA ARG A 23 -10.15 -7.27 -6.64
C ARG A 23 -11.24 -6.20 -6.53
N VAL A 24 -11.74 -5.94 -5.33
CA VAL A 24 -12.65 -4.83 -5.04
C VAL A 24 -11.81 -3.63 -4.62
N TYR A 25 -11.76 -2.60 -5.46
CA TYR A 25 -11.21 -1.30 -5.09
C TYR A 25 -12.36 -0.37 -4.74
N THR A 26 -12.50 -0.07 -3.45
CA THR A 26 -13.42 0.98 -2.98
C THR A 26 -12.62 2.26 -2.80
N ALA A 27 -12.88 3.26 -3.64
CA ALA A 27 -12.30 4.57 -3.45
C ALA A 27 -12.78 5.16 -2.11
N PHE A 28 -11.88 5.84 -1.38
CA PHE A 28 -12.26 6.54 -0.17
C PHE A 28 -13.15 7.73 -0.51
N GLN A 29 -14.13 8.01 0.35
CA GLN A 29 -15.03 9.15 0.17
C GLN A 29 -14.30 10.45 0.48
N THR A 30 -13.99 11.26 -0.54
CA THR A 30 -13.27 12.53 -0.35
C THR A 30 -14.15 13.67 0.18
N TYR A 31 -15.48 13.53 0.13
CA TYR A 31 -16.41 14.60 0.51
C TYR A 31 -16.35 14.97 2.01
N GLY A 32 -16.12 13.99 2.89
CA GLY A 32 -15.99 14.22 4.33
C GLY A 32 -14.54 14.51 4.79
N MET A 33 -13.59 14.61 3.87
CA MET A 33 -12.18 14.83 4.20
C MET A 33 -11.86 16.32 4.36
N ASP A 34 -10.85 16.61 5.17
CA ASP A 34 -10.25 17.95 5.21
C ASP A 34 -9.86 18.41 3.79
N SER A 35 -10.17 19.66 3.47
CA SER A 35 -10.04 20.20 2.12
C SER A 35 -8.59 20.16 1.60
N LYS A 36 -7.59 20.30 2.49
CA LYS A 36 -6.17 20.19 2.13
C LYS A 36 -5.78 18.76 1.79
N LEU A 37 -6.32 17.78 2.51
CA LEU A 37 -6.10 16.37 2.23
C LEU A 37 -6.76 15.95 0.92
N LYS A 38 -8.02 16.33 0.71
CA LYS A 38 -8.74 16.08 -0.54
C LYS A 38 -7.99 16.62 -1.76
N ASN A 39 -7.63 17.90 -1.74
CA ASN A 39 -6.92 18.55 -2.85
C ASN A 39 -5.59 17.87 -3.17
N ARG A 40 -4.85 17.46 -2.14
CA ARG A 40 -3.57 16.76 -2.28
C ARG A 40 -3.72 15.40 -2.94
N ILE A 41 -4.77 14.66 -2.59
CA ILE A 41 -5.06 13.37 -3.21
C ILE A 41 -5.49 13.57 -4.67
N GLU A 42 -6.45 14.46 -4.92
CA GLU A 42 -7.03 14.69 -6.26
C GLU A 42 -6.02 15.25 -7.26
N GLN A 43 -5.08 16.09 -6.81
CA GLN A 43 -4.00 16.61 -7.64
C GLN A 43 -2.93 15.56 -7.98
N GLY A 44 -3.05 14.33 -7.47
CA GLY A 44 -2.05 13.28 -7.63
C GLY A 44 -0.78 13.64 -6.88
N GLN A 45 -0.78 13.49 -5.55
CA GLN A 45 0.43 13.75 -4.78
C GLN A 45 1.57 12.84 -5.26
N GLN A 46 2.56 13.45 -5.92
CA GLN A 46 3.80 12.76 -6.22
C GLN A 46 4.48 12.41 -4.89
N PRO A 47 4.94 11.15 -4.71
CA PRO A 47 5.67 10.78 -3.52
C PRO A 47 6.88 11.70 -3.39
N LYS A 48 7.02 12.33 -2.22
CA LYS A 48 8.17 13.20 -1.96
C LYS A 48 9.41 12.32 -1.88
N LEU A 49 10.24 12.33 -2.92
CA LEU A 49 11.56 11.73 -2.92
C LEU A 49 12.42 12.48 -1.90
N ILE A 50 12.62 11.88 -0.73
CA ILE A 50 13.52 12.39 0.31
C ILE A 50 14.73 11.48 0.42
N THR A 51 15.90 12.09 0.55
CA THR A 51 17.16 11.39 0.78
C THR A 51 17.21 10.92 2.25
N LYS A 52 18.02 9.89 2.53
CA LYS A 52 18.04 9.22 3.84
C LYS A 52 18.36 10.19 5.00
N ASP A 53 19.19 11.18 4.74
CA ASP A 53 19.56 12.27 5.63
C ASP A 53 18.40 13.20 6.01
N LYS A 54 17.35 13.27 5.19
CA LYS A 54 16.15 14.11 5.42
C LYS A 54 14.97 13.33 6.01
N LEU A 55 15.14 12.02 6.24
CA LEU A 55 14.14 11.23 6.97
C LEU A 55 14.17 11.62 8.44
N PRO A 56 12.99 11.77 9.08
CA PRO A 56 12.94 11.93 10.52
C PRO A 56 13.61 10.72 11.17
N GLN A 57 14.64 10.98 11.98
CA GLN A 57 15.36 9.94 12.71
C GLN A 57 14.45 9.42 13.83
N GLN A 58 13.81 8.28 13.62
CA GLN A 58 13.20 7.56 14.74
C GLN A 58 14.29 6.79 15.47
N ASN A 59 14.52 7.15 16.73
CA ASN A 59 15.29 6.34 17.66
C ASN A 59 14.51 5.04 17.91
N ARG A 60 14.82 3.99 17.13
CA ARG A 60 14.22 2.68 17.32
C ARG A 60 14.74 2.14 18.65
N ALA A 61 13.84 1.92 19.61
CA ALA A 61 14.18 1.17 20.81
C ALA A 61 14.68 -0.21 20.38
N THR A 62 15.89 -0.57 20.80
CA THR A 62 16.43 -1.92 20.60
C THR A 62 15.64 -2.88 21.48
N THR A 63 14.68 -3.58 20.90
CA THR A 63 13.99 -4.66 21.59
C THR A 63 14.96 -5.86 21.65
N ASN A 64 15.52 -6.14 22.83
CA ASN A 64 16.33 -7.35 23.07
C ASN A 64 15.51 -8.65 23.05
N ALA A 65 14.21 -8.58 22.74
CA ALA A 65 13.36 -9.75 22.60
C ALA A 65 13.71 -10.46 21.29
N VAL A 66 14.32 -11.64 21.41
CA VAL A 66 14.45 -12.61 20.32
C VAL A 66 13.04 -12.89 19.81
N ARG A 67 12.80 -12.61 18.52
CA ARG A 67 11.50 -12.89 17.91
C ARG A 67 11.26 -14.42 17.99
N PRO A 68 10.07 -14.90 18.38
CA PRO A 68 9.83 -16.32 18.63
C PRO A 68 10.20 -17.25 17.47
N TRP A 69 10.09 -16.78 16.22
CA TRP A 69 10.45 -17.54 15.01
C TRP A 69 11.95 -17.58 14.70
N MET A 70 12.79 -16.88 15.48
CA MET A 70 14.27 -16.94 15.41
C MET A 70 14.89 -17.88 16.46
N ALA A 71 14.08 -18.43 17.37
CA ALA A 71 14.52 -19.45 18.33
C ALA A 71 14.30 -20.84 17.72
N GLY A 72 15.15 -21.25 16.78
CA GLY A 72 14.94 -22.53 16.09
C GLY A 72 15.92 -22.87 14.96
N HIS A 73 17.20 -22.56 15.12
CA HIS A 73 18.27 -23.15 14.31
C HIS A 73 19.35 -23.71 15.23
#